data_AF-A0A8X6S034-F1
#
_entry.id   AF-A0A8X6S034-F1
#
_cell.length_a   1.000
_cell.length_b   1.000
_cell.length_c   1.000
_cell.angle_alpha   90.00
_cell.angle_beta   90.00
_cell.angle_gamma   90.00
#
_symmetry.space_group_name_H-M   'P 1'
#
loop_
_entity.id
_entity.type
_entity.pdbx_description
1 polymer ?
#
loop_
_entity_poly.entity_id
_entity_poly.type
_entity_poly.pdbx_seq_one_letter_code
_entity_poly.pdbx_strand_id
1 'polypeptide(L)'
;MRPILAYASPVWGYAAKTNINKLDTLQNSLIRMIVKATRYMRNDDIRNALKINSFKTHIQNIAINFFTDLDTTNNVNMQNLNPYTPNDNTKRPRRILLDSYNPP
;
A
#
# COMPACT_ATOMS: atom_id res chain seq x y z
N MET A 1 -6.88 0.04 14.42
CA MET A 1 -7.06 -1.14 13.54
C MET A 1 -6.25 -1.08 12.24
N ARG A 2 -5.00 -0.57 12.26
CA ARG A 2 -4.06 -0.68 11.12
C ARG A 2 -3.28 -2.01 11.03
N PRO A 3 -2.97 -2.75 12.13
CA PRO A 3 -2.03 -3.88 12.02
C PRO A 3 -2.58 -5.09 11.25
N ILE A 4 -3.87 -5.40 11.39
CA ILE A 4 -4.50 -6.54 10.70
C ILE A 4 -4.52 -6.31 9.18
N LEU A 5 -4.87 -5.09 8.74
CA LEU A 5 -4.90 -4.72 7.33
C LEU A 5 -3.48 -4.60 6.73
N ALA A 6 -2.50 -4.18 7.54
CA ALA A 6 -1.12 -4.00 7.09
C ALA A 6 -0.40 -5.33 6.86
N TYR A 7 -0.76 -6.40 7.57
CA TYR A 7 -0.09 -7.70 7.45
C TYR A 7 -0.13 -8.29 6.03
N ALA A 8 -1.29 -8.21 5.36
CA ALA A 8 -1.45 -8.68 3.97
C ALA A 8 -1.12 -7.60 2.92
N SER A 9 -0.75 -6.40 3.35
CA SER A 9 -0.51 -5.23 2.49
C SER A 9 0.51 -5.46 1.37
N PRO A 10 1.65 -6.16 1.58
CA PRO A 10 2.61 -6.42 0.50
C PRO A 10 2.01 -7.23 -0.65
N VAL A 11 1.07 -8.12 -0.36
CA VAL A 11 0.36 -8.94 -1.36
C VAL A 11 -0.71 -8.12 -2.09
N TRP A 12 -1.38 -7.22 -1.37
CA TRP A 12 -2.46 -6.39 -1.91
C TRP A 12 -2.00 -5.20 -2.73
N GLY A 13 -0.72 -4.85 -2.73
CA GLY A 13 -0.28 -3.71 -3.54
C GLY A 13 -0.46 -3.92 -5.05
N TYR A 14 -0.72 -5.16 -5.51
CA TYR A 14 -1.18 -5.48 -6.88
C TYR A 14 -2.62 -6.03 -6.93
N ALA A 15 -3.40 -5.84 -5.88
CA ALA A 15 -4.81 -6.26 -5.87
C ALA A 15 -5.64 -5.47 -6.89
N ALA A 16 -6.78 -6.03 -7.27
CA ALA A 16 -7.71 -5.37 -8.19
C ALA A 16 -8.09 -3.97 -7.67
N LYS A 17 -8.09 -2.98 -8.57
CA LYS A 17 -8.44 -1.57 -8.27
C LYS A 17 -9.75 -1.44 -7.50
N THR A 18 -10.73 -2.29 -7.81
CA THR A 18 -12.03 -2.33 -7.14
C THR A 18 -11.93 -2.66 -5.64
N ASN A 19 -11.06 -3.59 -5.25
CA ASN A 19 -10.87 -3.98 -3.86
C ASN A 19 -10.12 -2.87 -3.08
N ILE A 20 -9.11 -2.26 -3.70
CA ILE A 20 -8.40 -1.12 -3.11
C ILE A 20 -9.36 0.06 -2.90
N ASN A 21 -10.24 0.35 -3.86
CA ASN A 21 -11.24 1.40 -3.73
C ASN A 21 -12.21 1.15 -2.57
N LYS A 22 -12.65 -0.11 -2.35
CA LYS A 22 -13.51 -0.46 -1.21
C LYS A 22 -12.81 -0.22 0.13
N LEU A 23 -11.52 -0.50 0.21
CA LEU A 23 -10.75 -0.26 1.43
C LEU A 23 -10.51 1.23 1.68
N ASP A 24 -10.26 2.02 0.63
CA ASP A 24 -10.15 3.48 0.73
C ASP A 24 -11.49 4.10 1.19
N THR A 25 -12.63 3.69 0.63
CA THR A 25 -13.94 4.19 1.08
C THR A 25 -14.23 3.86 2.55
N LEU A 26 -13.86 2.65 3.00
CA LEU A 26 -13.94 2.28 4.41
C LEU A 26 -13.04 3.16 5.28
N GLN A 27 -11.79 3.38 4.90
CA GLN A 27 -10.89 4.27 5.63
C GLN A 27 -11.45 5.70 5.73
N ASN A 28 -12.01 6.22 4.64
CA ASN A 28 -12.59 7.57 4.61
C ASN A 28 -13.80 7.70 5.53
N SER A 29 -14.66 6.68 5.55
CA SER A 29 -15.80 6.61 6.46
C SER A 29 -15.35 6.65 7.92
N LEU A 30 -14.32 5.87 8.27
CA LEU A 30 -13.76 5.84 9.62
C LEU A 30 -13.13 7.18 10.02
N ILE A 31 -12.34 7.80 9.14
CA ILE A 31 -11.74 9.12 9.40
C ILE A 31 -12.82 10.17 9.66
N ARG A 32 -13.87 10.19 8.84
CA ARG A 32 -15.00 11.11 9.02
C ARG A 32 -15.73 10.89 10.34
N MET A 33 -15.89 9.63 10.76
CA MET A 33 -16.49 9.28 12.04
C MET A 33 -15.65 9.79 13.22
N ILE A 34 -14.32 9.62 13.18
CA ILE A 34 -13.41 10.08 14.24
C ILE A 34 -13.42 11.60 14.36
N VAL A 35 -13.35 12.32 13.23
CA VAL A 35 -13.32 13.80 13.19
C VAL A 35 -14.71 14.41 13.42
N LYS A 36 -15.78 13.59 13.42
CA LYS A 36 -17.17 14.05 13.38
C LYS A 36 -17.41 15.04 12.22
N ALA A 37 -16.87 14.70 11.06
CA ALA A 37 -16.87 15.58 9.90
C ALA A 37 -18.28 15.80 9.31
N THR A 38 -18.64 17.06 9.08
CA THR A 38 -19.93 17.42 8.46
C THR A 38 -19.96 17.04 6.98
N ARG A 39 -21.15 17.01 6.35
CA ARG A 39 -21.31 16.65 4.92
C ARG A 39 -20.51 17.57 3.98
N TYR A 40 -20.35 18.84 4.35
CA TYR A 40 -19.70 19.86 3.54
C TYR A 40 -18.17 19.75 3.51
N MET A 41 -17.57 19.05 4.47
CA MET A 41 -16.12 18.87 4.52
C MET A 41 -15.68 17.88 3.44
N ARG A 42 -14.78 18.30 2.55
CA ARG A 42 -14.19 17.39 1.56
C ARG A 42 -13.25 16.41 2.23
N ASN A 43 -13.22 15.19 1.71
CA ASN A 43 -12.35 14.13 2.25
C ASN A 43 -10.87 14.51 2.11
N ASP A 44 -10.48 15.22 1.04
CA ASP A 44 -9.09 15.63 0.82
C ASP A 44 -8.64 16.68 1.83
N ASP A 45 -9.50 17.66 2.16
CA ASP A 45 -9.21 18.66 3.18
C ASP A 45 -9.00 18.02 4.56
N ILE A 46 -9.86 17.05 4.92
CA ILE A 46 -9.75 16.31 6.19
C ILE A 46 -8.43 15.51 6.22
N ARG A 47 -8.08 14.83 5.13
CA ARG A 47 -6.83 14.05 5.05
C ARG A 47 -5.60 14.94 5.14
N ASN A 48 -5.60 16.08 4.43
CA ASN A 48 -4.51 17.05 4.47
C ASN A 48 -4.34 17.65 5.86
N ALA A 49 -5.44 18.03 6.52
CA ALA A 49 -5.42 18.52 7.89
C ALA A 49 -4.85 17.49 8.88
N LEU A 50 -5.15 16.20 8.69
CA LEU A 50 -4.63 15.10 9.51
C LEU A 50 -3.25 14.59 9.07
N LYS A 51 -2.69 15.12 7.97
CA LYS A 51 -1.46 14.61 7.32
C LYS A 51 -1.49 13.09 7.08
N ILE A 52 -2.66 12.55 6.72
CA ILE A 52 -2.83 11.13 6.44
C ILE A 52 -2.65 10.87 4.94
N ASN A 53 -1.68 10.03 4.61
CA ASN A 53 -1.45 9.58 3.25
C ASN A 53 -2.65 8.75 2.71
N SER A 54 -2.84 8.76 1.39
CA SER A 54 -3.83 7.90 0.74
C SER A 54 -3.57 6.42 1.06
N PHE A 55 -4.64 5.64 1.20
CA PHE A 55 -4.54 4.20 1.43
C PHE A 55 -3.65 3.50 0.42
N LYS A 56 -3.75 3.90 -0.86
CA LYS A 56 -2.93 3.35 -1.94
C LYS A 56 -1.44 3.58 -1.71
N THR A 57 -1.05 4.82 -1.42
CA THR A 57 0.36 5.17 -1.14
C THR A 57 0.88 4.46 0.11
N HIS A 58 0.03 4.27 1.12
CA HIS A 58 0.41 3.55 2.32
C HIS A 58 0.68 2.07 2.04
N ILE A 59 -0.19 1.40 1.27
CA ILE A 59 0.03 0.01 0.84
C ILE A 59 1.31 -0.11 0.02
N GLN A 60 1.53 0.81 -0.92
CA GLN A 60 2.72 0.84 -1.75
C GLN A 60 3.98 0.96 -0.91
N ASN A 61 4.02 1.89 0.04
CA ASN A 61 5.18 2.05 0.93
C ASN A 61 5.44 0.79 1.77
N ILE A 62 4.38 0.16 2.31
CA ILE A 62 4.53 -1.11 3.03
C ILE A 62 5.07 -2.21 2.12
N ALA A 63 4.57 -2.32 0.89
CA ALA A 63 5.03 -3.31 -0.07
C ALA A 63 6.50 -3.09 -0.45
N ILE A 64 6.90 -1.85 -0.72
CA ILE A 64 8.29 -1.47 -1.04
C ILE A 64 9.21 -1.83 0.12
N ASN A 65 8.87 -1.39 1.35
CA ASN A 65 9.67 -1.70 2.54
C ASN A 65 9.78 -3.20 2.75
N PHE A 66 8.69 -3.95 2.62
CA PHE A 66 8.72 -5.40 2.72
C PHE A 66 9.68 -6.04 1.70
N PHE A 67 9.56 -5.71 0.41
CA PHE A 67 10.41 -6.34 -0.61
C PHE A 67 11.87 -5.93 -0.51
N THR A 68 12.16 -4.67 -0.15
CA THR A 68 13.53 -4.20 0.10
C THR A 68 14.13 -4.85 1.35
N ASP A 69 13.35 -5.05 2.40
CA ASP A 69 13.76 -5.81 3.58
C ASP A 69 14.06 -7.27 3.20
N LEU A 70 13.21 -7.92 2.39
CA LEU A 70 13.49 -9.28 1.91
C LEU A 70 14.82 -9.38 1.16
N ASP A 71 15.12 -8.39 0.31
CA ASP A 71 16.35 -8.39 -0.50
C ASP A 71 17.61 -8.05 0.34
N THR A 72 17.46 -7.30 1.44
CA THR A 72 18.58 -6.94 2.34
C THR A 72 18.84 -7.96 3.45
N THR A 73 17.87 -8.82 3.78
CA THR A 73 18.00 -9.78 4.88
C THR A 73 19.07 -10.85 4.62
N ASN A 74 19.99 -11.04 5.57
CA ASN A 74 21.04 -12.07 5.49
C ASN A 74 20.55 -13.48 5.90
N ASN A 75 19.25 -13.75 5.78
CA ASN A 75 18.68 -15.03 6.17
C ASN A 75 18.91 -16.06 5.04
N VAL A 76 19.62 -17.14 5.36
CA VAL A 76 19.98 -18.20 4.40
C VAL A 76 18.74 -18.78 3.70
N ASN A 77 17.62 -18.92 4.41
CA ASN A 77 16.37 -19.45 3.83
C ASN A 77 15.76 -18.49 2.80
N MET A 78 15.95 -17.19 2.98
CA MET A 78 15.47 -16.16 2.05
C MET A 78 16.37 -16.06 0.82
N GLN A 79 17.68 -16.23 0.99
CA GLN A 79 18.66 -16.24 -0.11
C GLN A 79 18.53 -17.47 -1.02
N ASN A 80 18.07 -18.60 -0.45
CA ASN A 80 17.81 -19.83 -1.20
C ASN A 80 16.55 -19.77 -2.07
N LEU A 81 15.71 -18.73 -1.92
CA LEU A 81 14.58 -18.53 -2.81
C LEU A 81 15.09 -18.09 -4.18
N ASN A 82 14.50 -18.63 -5.25
CA ASN A 82 14.85 -18.22 -6.61
C ASN A 82 14.72 -16.69 -6.76
N PRO A 83 15.78 -15.98 -7.21
CA PRO A 83 15.72 -14.54 -7.38
C PRO A 83 14.66 -14.20 -8.44
N TYR A 84 13.59 -13.55 -8.00
CA TYR A 84 12.52 -13.11 -8.88
C TYR A 84 12.76 -11.67 -9.32
N THR A 85 13.12 -11.48 -10.58
CA THR A 85 13.19 -10.16 -11.24
C THR A 85 11.82 -9.78 -11.81
N PRO A 86 11.25 -8.62 -11.44
CA PRO A 86 9.99 -8.15 -12.01
C PRO A 86 10.15 -7.90 -13.52
N ASN A 87 9.28 -8.49 -14.34
CA ASN A 87 9.17 -8.22 -15.78
C ASN A 87 7.78 -7.63 -16.06
N ASP A 88 7.69 -6.67 -16.99
CA ASP A 88 6.46 -5.99 -17.44
C ASP A 88 5.28 -6.93 -17.74
N ASN A 89 5.60 -8.15 -18.18
CA ASN A 89 4.62 -9.17 -18.54
C ASN A 89 4.02 -9.92 -17.33
N THR A 90 4.53 -9.69 -16.12
CA THR A 90 4.15 -10.46 -14.93
C THR A 90 3.21 -9.68 -14.01
N LYS A 91 2.06 -10.28 -13.70
CA LYS A 91 1.04 -9.73 -12.79
C LYS A 91 1.28 -10.16 -11.33
N ARG A 92 2.49 -9.89 -10.79
CA ARG A 92 2.88 -10.29 -9.43
C ARG A 92 3.06 -9.10 -8.49
N PRO A 93 2.90 -9.28 -7.17
CA PRO A 93 3.02 -8.20 -6.19
C PRO A 93 4.33 -7.41 -6.26
N ARG A 94 5.48 -8.05 -6.56
CA ARG A 94 6.78 -7.37 -6.72
C ARG A 94 6.83 -6.35 -7.88
N ARG A 95 5.86 -6.34 -8.80
CA ARG A 95 5.76 -5.34 -9.87
C ARG A 95 5.58 -3.91 -9.34
N ILE A 96 5.04 -3.74 -8.14
CA ILE A 96 4.84 -2.42 -7.51
C ILE A 96 6.16 -1.62 -7.47
N LEU A 97 7.30 -2.31 -7.35
CA LEU A 97 8.63 -1.68 -7.37
C LEU A 97 8.90 -0.94 -8.68
N LEU A 98 8.47 -1.50 -9.82
CA LEU A 98 8.58 -0.87 -11.14
C LEU A 98 7.59 0.29 -11.29
N ASP A 99 6.35 0.11 -10.82
CA ASP A 99 5.31 1.16 -10.91
C ASP A 99 5.61 2.37 -10.00
N SER A 100 6.49 2.22 -9.00
CA SER A 100 6.98 3.31 -8.13
C SER A 100 8.16 4.10 -8.71
N TYR A 101 8.79 3.62 -9.78
CA TYR A 101 9.86 4.32 -10.47
C TYR A 101 9.24 5.31 -11.48
N ASN A 102 9.18 6.58 -11.10
CA ASN A 102 8.83 7.67 -12.02
C ASN A 102 10.17 8.28 -12.50
N PRO A 103 10.65 7.96 -13.72
CA PRO A 103 11.89 8.57 -14.21
C PRO A 103 11.73 10.10 -14.30
N PRO A 104 12.83 10.85 -14.12
CA PRO A 104 12.84 12.31 -14.18
C PRO A 104 12.37 12.85 -15.53
#